data_AF-A0A3M0WUS5-F1
#
_entry.id   AF-A0A3M0WUS5-F1
#
_cell.length_a   1.000
_cell.length_b   1.000
_cell.length_c   1.000
_cell.angle_alpha   90.00
_cell.angle_beta   90.00
_cell.angle_gamma   90.00
#
_symmetry.space_group_name_H-M   'P 1'
#
loop_
_entity.id
_entity.type
_entity.pdbx_description
1 polymer ?
#
loop_
_entity_poly.entity_id
_entity_poly.type
_entity_poly.pdbx_seq_one_letter_code
_entity_poly.pdbx_strand_id
1 'polypeptide(L)'
;MNYIRKKDYWVCSLEELQNWWLRKGGVEIQYTTRSKRRIAVEVTNPTDKFVRNFTVQINLNKKVKNIRVSSDIINTKIPEYEFDSSTNTIFMYLKEMEPDESRSFLIDFENISS
;
A
#
# COMPACT_ATOMS: atom_id res chain seq x y z
N MET A 1 19.07 16.78 -30.57
CA MET A 1 19.47 15.90 -29.45
C MET A 1 20.52 16.49 -28.49
N ASN A 2 21.56 17.20 -28.94
CA ASN A 2 22.68 17.63 -28.07
C ASN A 2 22.33 18.62 -26.93
N TYR A 3 21.17 19.30 -27.00
CA TYR A 3 20.75 20.26 -25.97
C TYR A 3 20.18 19.59 -24.71
N ILE A 4 19.53 18.44 -24.85
CA ILE A 4 18.85 17.72 -23.75
C ILE A 4 19.87 16.96 -22.88
N ARG A 5 20.88 16.35 -23.53
CA ARG A 5 22.01 15.68 -22.85
C ARG A 5 22.86 16.61 -21.98
N LYS A 6 22.82 17.92 -22.23
CA LYS A 6 23.63 18.93 -21.53
C LYS A 6 22.99 19.43 -20.21
N LYS A 7 21.76 19.01 -19.91
CA LYS A 7 20.96 19.53 -18.78
C LYS A 7 20.47 18.43 -17.82
N ASP A 8 21.16 17.30 -17.75
CA ASP A 8 20.82 16.17 -16.85
C ASP A 8 19.35 15.71 -16.93
N TYR A 9 18.69 15.89 -18.07
CA TYR A 9 17.34 15.36 -18.26
C TYR A 9 17.42 13.87 -18.54
N TRP A 10 16.71 13.10 -17.72
CA TRP A 10 16.39 11.72 -18.06
C TRP A 10 15.39 11.70 -19.21
N VAL A 11 15.76 11.04 -20.31
CA VAL A 11 14.90 10.82 -21.47
C VAL A 11 14.68 9.32 -21.57
N CYS A 12 13.43 8.89 -21.47
CA CYS A 12 13.02 7.50 -21.63
C CYS A 12 11.77 7.43 -22.51
N SER A 13 11.57 6.29 -23.17
CA SER A 13 10.28 5.98 -23.80
C SER A 13 9.23 5.70 -22.72
N LEU A 14 7.94 5.75 -23.09
CA LEU A 14 6.85 5.39 -22.19
C LEU A 14 6.98 3.93 -21.71
N GLU A 15 7.39 3.04 -22.60
CA GLU A 15 7.62 1.63 -22.30
C GLU A 15 8.81 1.43 -21.34
N GLU A 16 9.89 2.18 -21.50
CA GLU A 16 11.04 2.16 -20.58
C GLU A 16 10.67 2.67 -19.19
N LEU A 17 9.85 3.73 -19.11
CA LEU A 17 9.32 4.26 -17.86
C LEU A 17 8.45 3.22 -17.14
N GLN A 18 7.50 2.61 -17.87
CA GLN A 18 6.62 1.57 -17.35
C GLN A 18 7.44 0.37 -16.83
N ASN A 19 8.40 -0.10 -17.62
CA ASN A 19 9.27 -1.20 -17.22
C ASN A 19 10.14 -0.87 -16.00
N TRP A 20 10.68 0.36 -15.92
CA TRP A 20 11.44 0.81 -14.76
C TRP A 20 10.56 0.86 -13.50
N TRP A 21 9.33 1.36 -13.63
CA TRP A 21 8.33 1.44 -12.58
C TRP A 21 7.94 0.05 -12.05
N LEU A 22 7.59 -0.87 -12.95
CA LEU A 22 7.26 -2.27 -12.63
C LEU A 22 8.44 -3.03 -11.98
N ARG A 23 9.69 -2.70 -12.35
CA ARG A 23 10.89 -3.28 -11.73
C ARG A 23 11.16 -2.74 -10.32
N LYS A 24 10.64 -1.57 -9.97
CA LYS A 24 10.87 -0.90 -8.68
C LYS A 24 9.89 -1.36 -7.60
N GLY A 25 8.71 -1.87 -7.95
CA GLY A 25 7.72 -2.31 -6.98
C GLY A 25 6.97 -3.54 -7.48
N GLY A 26 7.11 -4.66 -6.77
CA GLY A 26 6.25 -5.83 -7.00
C GLY A 26 4.83 -5.61 -6.49
N VAL A 27 4.63 -4.67 -5.55
CA VAL A 27 3.34 -4.28 -4.99
C VAL A 27 3.37 -2.78 -4.70
N GLU A 28 2.33 -2.08 -5.14
CA GLU A 28 2.09 -0.68 -4.82
C GLU A 28 1.16 -0.57 -3.63
N ILE A 29 1.49 0.36 -2.72
CA ILE A 29 0.70 0.61 -1.52
C ILE A 29 0.45 2.10 -1.42
N GLN A 30 -0.83 2.48 -1.38
CA GLN A 30 -1.27 3.84 -1.16
C GLN A 30 -2.09 3.90 0.12
N TYR A 31 -1.75 4.82 1.02
CA TYR A 31 -2.55 5.07 2.22
C TYR A 31 -3.11 6.49 2.19
N THR A 32 -4.41 6.61 2.46
CA THR A 32 -5.12 7.89 2.50
C THR A 32 -5.86 8.01 3.83
N THR A 33 -5.53 9.03 4.61
CA THR A 33 -6.28 9.35 5.84
C THR A 33 -7.66 9.87 5.46
N ARG A 34 -8.72 9.12 5.77
CA ARG A 34 -10.12 9.50 5.47
C ARG A 34 -10.75 10.29 6.61
N SER A 35 -10.34 10.05 7.86
CA SER A 35 -10.82 10.78 9.03
C SER A 35 -9.82 10.74 10.18
N LYS A 36 -10.15 11.39 11.31
CA LYS A 36 -9.36 11.30 12.54
C LYS A 36 -9.25 9.87 13.11
N ARG A 37 -10.07 8.93 12.63
CA ARG A 37 -10.21 7.56 13.15
C ARG A 37 -10.21 6.48 12.05
N ARG A 38 -9.97 6.86 10.79
CA ARG A 38 -10.03 5.96 9.63
C ARG A 38 -8.94 6.25 8.61
N ILE A 39 -8.24 5.20 8.18
CA ILE A 39 -7.30 5.21 7.06
C ILE A 39 -7.80 4.23 6.00
N ALA A 40 -7.77 4.63 4.74
CA ALA A 40 -7.94 3.74 3.61
C ALA A 40 -6.56 3.30 3.11
N VAL A 41 -6.40 2.01 2.84
CA VAL A 41 -5.17 1.42 2.31
C VAL A 41 -5.53 0.68 1.04
N GLU A 42 -4.93 1.11 -0.06
CA GLU A 42 -5.06 0.49 -1.36
C GLU A 42 -3.77 -0.24 -1.68
N VAL A 43 -3.90 -1.51 -2.01
CA VAL A 43 -2.79 -2.40 -2.36
C VAL A 43 -3.05 -2.90 -3.76
N THR A 44 -2.08 -2.67 -4.65
CA THR A 44 -2.19 -3.04 -6.06
C THR A 44 -0.99 -3.89 -6.46
N ASN A 45 -1.25 -4.96 -7.19
CA ASN A 45 -0.22 -5.73 -7.87
C ASN A 45 -0.18 -5.31 -9.34
N PRO A 46 0.73 -4.39 -9.74
CA PRO A 46 0.80 -3.93 -11.12
C PRO A 46 1.51 -4.92 -12.06
N THR A 47 1.95 -6.08 -11.54
CA THR A 47 2.75 -7.04 -12.29
C THR A 47 1.89 -8.10 -12.98
N ASP A 48 2.47 -8.75 -13.99
CA ASP A 48 1.87 -9.87 -14.72
C ASP A 48 1.94 -11.21 -13.96
N LYS A 49 2.35 -11.20 -12.69
CA LYS A 49 2.61 -12.39 -11.87
C LYS A 49 1.89 -12.33 -10.55
N PHE A 50 1.66 -13.50 -9.98
CA PHE A 50 1.17 -13.62 -8.60
C PHE A 50 2.24 -13.11 -7.63
N VAL A 51 1.82 -12.23 -6.72
CA VAL A 51 2.62 -11.90 -5.54
C VAL A 51 2.11 -12.73 -4.37
N ARG A 52 3.00 -13.39 -3.64
CA ARG A 52 2.67 -14.27 -2.52
C ARG A 52 3.41 -13.86 -1.26
N ASN A 53 2.77 -14.08 -0.12
CA ASN A 53 3.34 -13.96 1.22
C ASN A 53 4.09 -12.64 1.45
N PHE A 54 3.37 -11.53 1.38
CA PHE A 54 3.94 -10.22 1.64
C PHE A 54 3.21 -9.50 2.77
N THR A 55 3.93 -8.61 3.45
CA THR A 55 3.42 -7.87 4.61
C THR A 55 3.36 -6.40 4.27
N VAL A 56 2.19 -5.81 4.46
CA VAL A 56 1.98 -4.36 4.38
C VAL A 56 2.15 -3.79 5.77
N GLN A 57 3.11 -2.87 5.92
CA GLN A 57 3.38 -2.18 7.18
C GLN A 57 2.79 -0.77 7.13
N ILE A 58 1.98 -0.44 8.12
CA ILE A 58 1.34 0.87 8.24
C ILE A 58 1.73 1.49 9.56
N ASN A 59 2.58 2.50 9.48
CA ASN A 59 3.05 3.23 10.65
C ASN A 59 2.05 4.35 10.98
N LEU A 60 1.47 4.30 12.16
CA LEU A 60 0.57 5.32 12.65
C LEU A 60 1.35 6.36 13.45
N ASN A 61 1.20 7.64 13.10
CA ASN A 61 1.88 8.74 13.78
C ASN A 61 1.28 9.08 15.16
N LYS A 62 0.42 8.22 15.71
CA LYS A 62 -0.31 8.46 16.96
C LYS A 62 -0.68 7.14 17.63
N LYS A 63 -0.87 7.21 18.94
CA LYS A 63 -1.29 6.07 19.75
C LYS A 63 -2.78 5.77 19.55
N VAL A 64 -3.07 4.54 19.16
CA VAL A 64 -4.42 4.08 18.87
C VAL A 64 -4.74 2.76 19.59
N LYS A 65 -6.03 2.47 19.72
CA LYS A 65 -6.57 1.20 20.22
C LYS A 65 -7.77 0.76 19.39
N ASN A 66 -8.29 -0.44 19.65
CA ASN A 66 -9.48 -0.99 19.01
C ASN A 66 -9.40 -0.94 17.48
N ILE A 67 -8.27 -1.42 16.93
CA ILE A 67 -8.06 -1.46 15.48
C ILE A 67 -8.97 -2.51 14.86
N ARG A 68 -9.62 -2.12 13.75
CA ARG A 68 -10.43 -3.01 12.93
C ARG A 68 -10.09 -2.80 11.48
N VAL A 69 -9.72 -3.87 10.80
CA VAL A 69 -9.55 -3.89 9.34
C VAL A 69 -10.85 -4.40 8.69
N SER A 70 -11.32 -3.69 7.68
CA SER A 70 -12.50 -4.03 6.88
C SER A 70 -12.26 -3.72 5.41
N SER A 71 -13.22 -4.06 4.54
CA SER A 71 -13.23 -3.70 3.13
C SER A 71 -14.60 -3.10 2.80
N ASP A 72 -14.62 -2.09 1.93
CA ASP A 72 -15.86 -1.56 1.35
C ASP A 72 -16.37 -2.42 0.18
N ILE A 73 -15.52 -3.30 -0.36
CA ILE A 73 -15.85 -4.19 -1.47
C ILE A 73 -16.36 -5.52 -0.91
N ILE A 74 -17.55 -5.92 -1.38
CA ILE A 74 -18.18 -7.18 -1.00
C ILE A 74 -17.31 -8.35 -1.47
N ASN A 75 -17.19 -9.37 -0.61
CA ASN A 75 -16.41 -10.59 -0.86
C ASN A 75 -14.89 -10.40 -0.96
N THR A 76 -14.35 -9.24 -0.55
CA THR A 76 -12.90 -9.09 -0.36
C THR A 76 -12.43 -9.86 0.87
N LYS A 77 -11.43 -10.72 0.68
CA LYS A 77 -10.79 -11.43 1.78
C LYS A 77 -9.99 -10.45 2.64
N ILE A 78 -10.42 -10.28 3.89
CA ILE A 78 -9.72 -9.45 4.87
C ILE A 78 -8.43 -10.18 5.28
N PRO A 79 -7.25 -9.53 5.20
CA PRO A 79 -6.00 -10.14 5.61
C PRO A 79 -5.94 -10.34 7.12
N GLU A 80 -5.15 -11.30 7.56
CA GLU A 80 -4.74 -11.38 8.97
C GLU A 80 -3.90 -10.15 9.28
N TYR A 81 -4.07 -9.57 10.47
CA TYR A 81 -3.34 -8.37 10.87
C TYR A 81 -2.95 -8.40 12.34
N GLU A 82 -1.87 -7.69 12.64
CA GLU A 82 -1.33 -7.53 13.98
C GLU A 82 -1.05 -6.05 14.24
N PHE A 83 -1.22 -5.62 15.49
CA PHE A 83 -0.87 -4.27 15.91
C PHE A 83 0.19 -4.30 16.99
N ASP A 84 1.34 -3.70 16.69
CA ASP A 84 2.37 -3.43 17.68
C ASP A 84 2.13 -2.07 18.34
N SER A 85 1.67 -2.10 19.58
CA SER A 85 1.41 -0.89 20.38
C SER A 85 2.68 -0.13 20.79
N SER A 86 3.86 -0.76 20.73
CA SER A 86 5.13 -0.12 21.08
C SER A 86 5.62 0.80 19.95
N THR A 87 5.48 0.36 18.70
CA THR A 87 5.86 1.13 17.50
C THR A 87 4.69 1.87 16.85
N ASN A 88 3.45 1.57 17.24
CA ASN A 88 2.21 2.01 16.58
C ASN A 88 2.15 1.57 15.11
N THR A 89 2.61 0.35 14.83
CA THR A 89 2.62 -0.22 13.48
C THR A 89 1.54 -1.28 13.35
N ILE A 90 0.76 -1.20 12.27
CA ILE A 90 -0.15 -2.28 11.86
C ILE A 90 0.56 -3.09 10.78
N PHE A 91 0.64 -4.39 10.99
CA PHE A 91 1.12 -5.36 10.01
C PHE A 91 -0.08 -6.07 9.41
N MET A 92 -0.25 -6.00 8.09
CA MET A 92 -1.27 -6.78 7.38
C MET A 92 -0.58 -7.85 6.52
N TYR A 93 -0.95 -9.10 6.73
CA TYR A 93 -0.33 -10.25 6.07
C TYR A 93 -1.19 -10.69 4.89
N LEU A 94 -0.73 -10.41 3.68
CA LEU A 94 -1.42 -10.79 2.45
C LEU A 94 -0.81 -12.09 1.90
N LYS A 95 -1.65 -13.12 1.80
CA LYS A 95 -1.25 -14.46 1.33
C LYS A 95 -0.93 -14.45 -0.16
N GLU A 96 -1.79 -13.85 -0.95
CA GLU A 96 -1.60 -13.73 -2.39
C GLU A 96 -2.38 -12.57 -2.99
N MET A 97 -1.87 -12.06 -4.12
CA MET A 97 -2.56 -11.16 -5.03
C MET A 97 -2.37 -11.65 -6.47
N GLU A 98 -3.47 -11.62 -7.24
CA GLU A 98 -3.49 -11.91 -8.67
C GLU A 98 -2.79 -10.80 -9.47
N PRO A 99 -2.32 -11.09 -10.70
CA PRO A 99 -1.88 -10.06 -11.63
C PRO A 99 -2.95 -8.98 -11.82
N ASP A 100 -2.54 -7.72 -11.84
CA ASP A 100 -3.42 -6.54 -12.00
C ASP A 100 -4.53 -6.42 -10.93
N GLU A 101 -4.44 -7.15 -9.82
CA GLU A 101 -5.41 -7.08 -8.74
C GLU A 101 -5.19 -5.84 -7.87
N SER A 102 -6.28 -5.17 -7.53
CA SER A 102 -6.31 -4.10 -6.52
C SER A 102 -7.27 -4.45 -5.40
N ARG A 103 -6.81 -4.31 -4.15
CA ARG A 103 -7.62 -4.49 -2.94
C ARG A 103 -7.61 -3.21 -2.12
N SER A 104 -8.79 -2.80 -1.69
CA SER A 104 -8.99 -1.63 -0.84
C SER A 104 -9.44 -2.07 0.54
N PHE A 105 -8.71 -1.63 1.56
CA PHE A 105 -8.98 -1.91 2.95
C PHE A 105 -9.23 -0.61 3.71
N LEU A 106 -10.13 -0.68 4.68
CA LEU A 106 -10.34 0.36 5.66
C LEU A 106 -9.78 -0.08 7.00
N ILE A 107 -9.10 0.84 7.67
CA ILE A 107 -8.55 0.65 9.01
C ILE A 107 -9.20 1.67 9.91
N ASP A 108 -10.10 1.19 10.76
CA ASP A 108 -10.75 1.94 11.81
C ASP A 108 -10.01 1.77 13.12
N PHE A 109 -9.92 2.86 13.90
CA PHE A 109 -9.25 2.84 15.20
C PHE A 109 -9.74 3.98 16.10
N GLU A 110 -9.49 3.84 17.40
CA GLU A 110 -9.75 4.87 18.40
C GLU A 110 -8.44 5.53 18.85
N ASN A 111 -8.44 6.86 18.99
CA ASN A 111 -7.28 7.58 19.53
C ASN A 111 -7.26 7.46 21.05
N ILE A 112 -6.11 7.12 21.64
CA ILE A 112 -5.98 6.98 23.10
C ILE A 112 -5.93 8.35 23.81
N SER A 113 -5.37 9.36 23.14
CA SER A 113 -5.37 10.75 23.59
C SER A 113 -6.42 11.54 22.79
N SER A 114 -7.63 11.68 23.34
CA SER A 114 -8.58 12.73 22.92
C SER A 114 -8.74 13.73 24.05
#